data_AF-A0A086M3X3-F1
#
_entry.id   AF-A0A086M3X3-F1
#
_cell.length_a   1.000
_cell.length_b   1.000
_cell.length_c   1.000
_cell.angle_alpha   90.00
_cell.angle_beta   90.00
_cell.angle_gamma   90.00
#
_symmetry.space_group_name_H-M   'P 1'
#
loop_
_entity.id
_entity.type
_entity.pdbx_description
1 polymer ?
#
loop_
_entity_poly.entity_id
_entity_poly.type
_entity_poly.pdbx_seq_one_letter_code
_entity_poly.pdbx_strand_id
1 'polypeptide(L)'
;MELGPERRSQLLAQMQKDVEFLRVHQIIDYSLLLGIFYRGQQPDDVLAAMVSSTPTPPPPRPLSFHHNFRLHHLSGLSQPSMEPHVPFFQAEFGGMWSADKSKLYYVGIVDILTCWNTVKKLEHAFKTVQTGDPKSISCVNPDYYAERFMAFMRRHIE
;
A
#
# COMPACT_ATOMS: atom_id res chain seq x y z
N MET A 1 0.81 13.35 -2.59
CA MET A 1 1.88 12.70 -1.78
C MET A 1 3.20 13.31 -2.21
N GLU A 2 4.21 13.42 -1.36
CA GLU A 2 5.49 14.09 -1.74
C GLU A 2 6.42 13.20 -2.58
N LEU A 3 5.86 12.47 -3.55
CA LEU A 3 6.58 11.65 -4.51
C LEU A 3 7.09 12.52 -5.66
N GLY A 4 8.31 12.24 -6.14
CA GLY A 4 8.81 12.84 -7.39
C GLY A 4 7.88 12.52 -8.59
N PRO A 5 7.83 13.38 -9.62
CA PRO A 5 6.85 13.28 -10.70
C PRO A 5 6.90 11.94 -11.46
N GLU A 6 8.09 11.37 -11.61
CA GLU A 6 8.29 10.05 -12.23
C GLU A 6 7.65 8.93 -11.40
N ARG A 7 7.95 8.85 -10.10
CA ARG A 7 7.38 7.84 -9.17
C ARG A 7 5.88 7.99 -9.03
N ARG A 8 5.37 9.23 -8.99
CA ARG A 8 3.93 9.51 -9.02
C ARG A 8 3.27 8.94 -10.28
N SER A 9 3.88 9.13 -11.44
CA SER A 9 3.38 8.58 -12.71
C SER A 9 3.38 7.05 -12.70
N GLN A 10 4.48 6.43 -12.26
CA GLN A 10 4.61 4.97 -12.14
C GLN A 10 3.57 4.38 -11.17
N LEU A 11 3.39 4.99 -10.00
CA LEU A 11 2.41 4.57 -8.99
C LEU A 11 0.97 4.68 -9.52
N LEU A 12 0.60 5.81 -10.14
CA LEU A 12 -0.74 5.98 -10.73
C LEU A 12 -0.98 5.02 -11.89
N ALA A 13 0.03 4.74 -12.72
CA ALA A 13 -0.05 3.77 -13.81
C ALA A 13 -0.21 2.33 -13.30
N GLN A 14 0.41 1.97 -12.18
CA GLN A 14 0.23 0.67 -11.55
C GLN A 14 -1.17 0.57 -10.90
N MET A 15 -1.56 1.56 -10.09
CA MET A 15 -2.89 1.64 -9.49
C MET A 15 -4.01 1.55 -10.54
N GLN A 16 -3.84 2.16 -11.71
CA GLN A 16 -4.82 2.07 -12.80
C GLN A 16 -4.97 0.65 -13.35
N LYS A 17 -3.89 -0.15 -13.38
CA LYS A 17 -3.94 -1.57 -13.79
C LYS A 17 -4.55 -2.45 -12.70
N ASP A 18 -4.18 -2.21 -11.44
CA ASP A 18 -4.67 -2.98 -10.30
C ASP A 18 -6.18 -2.76 -10.11
N VAL A 19 -6.63 -1.50 -10.19
CA VAL A 19 -8.05 -1.14 -10.13
C VAL A 19 -8.82 -1.68 -11.34
N GLU A 20 -8.23 -1.69 -12.54
CA GLU A 20 -8.85 -2.31 -13.72
C GLU A 20 -9.04 -3.82 -13.55
N PHE A 21 -8.03 -4.52 -12.98
CA PHE A 21 -8.14 -5.92 -12.60
C PHE A 21 -9.28 -6.14 -11.59
N LEU A 22 -9.33 -5.35 -10.51
CA LEU A 22 -10.40 -5.45 -9.49
C LEU A 22 -11.78 -5.20 -10.11
N ARG A 23 -11.93 -4.20 -10.99
CA ARG A 23 -13.16 -3.87 -11.72
C ARG A 23 -13.65 -5.03 -12.59
N VAL A 24 -12.76 -5.60 -13.41
CA VAL A 24 -13.07 -6.74 -14.29
C VAL A 24 -13.46 -7.99 -13.49
N HIS A 25 -12.79 -8.23 -12.36
CA HIS A 25 -13.14 -9.31 -11.44
C HIS A 25 -14.35 -9.01 -10.53
N GLN A 26 -15.00 -7.85 -10.73
CA GLN A 26 -16.14 -7.40 -9.94
C GLN A 26 -15.81 -7.36 -8.44
N ILE A 27 -14.64 -6.86 -8.05
CA ILE A 27 -14.26 -6.67 -6.64
C ILE A 27 -14.55 -5.22 -6.27
N ILE A 28 -15.17 -5.00 -5.11
CA ILE A 28 -15.51 -3.67 -4.56
C ILE A 28 -15.10 -3.56 -3.10
N ASP A 29 -15.37 -2.41 -2.45
CA ASP A 29 -15.11 -2.16 -1.03
C ASP A 29 -13.64 -2.32 -0.59
N TYR A 30 -12.70 -2.33 -1.55
CA TYR A 30 -11.26 -2.40 -1.31
C TYR A 30 -10.68 -1.03 -0.91
N SER A 31 -9.73 -1.03 0.02
CA SER A 31 -9.11 0.18 0.56
C SER A 31 -7.64 0.31 0.18
N LEU A 32 -7.10 1.53 0.16
CA LEU A 32 -5.65 1.75 0.12
C LEU A 32 -5.10 1.81 1.54
N LEU A 33 -4.20 0.89 1.88
CA LEU A 33 -3.34 1.02 3.05
C LEU A 33 -2.12 1.89 2.70
N LEU A 34 -1.88 2.94 3.50
CA LEU A 34 -0.73 3.83 3.38
C LEU A 34 0.06 3.84 4.69
N GLY A 35 1.26 3.24 4.69
CA GLY A 35 2.26 3.39 5.73
C GLY A 35 3.20 4.56 5.42
N ILE A 36 3.52 5.39 6.42
CA ILE A 36 4.47 6.49 6.29
C ILE A 36 5.53 6.36 7.39
N PHE A 37 6.79 6.17 6.98
CA PHE A 37 7.94 6.19 7.87
C PHE A 37 8.67 7.53 7.72
N TYR A 38 8.93 8.22 8.83
CA TYR A 38 9.61 9.52 8.85
C TYR A 38 11.09 9.36 9.23
N ARG A 39 11.98 9.73 8.31
CA ARG A 39 13.42 9.68 8.51
C ARG A 39 13.85 10.81 9.46
N GLY A 40 14.47 10.43 10.57
CA GLY A 40 15.00 11.38 11.57
C GLY A 40 14.18 11.48 12.85
N GLN A 41 13.03 10.79 12.96
CA GLN A 41 12.54 10.40 14.27
C GLN A 41 13.34 9.18 14.73
N GLN A 42 13.96 9.26 15.91
CA GLN A 42 14.54 8.05 16.53
C GLN A 42 13.39 7.07 16.80
N PRO A 43 13.60 5.74 16.67
CA PRO A 43 12.63 4.77 17.19
C PRO A 43 12.28 5.06 18.65
N ASP A 44 13.26 5.56 19.41
CA ASP A 44 13.15 5.96 20.81
C ASP A 44 12.14 7.10 21.03
N ASP A 45 11.94 8.05 20.10
CA ASP A 45 10.95 9.12 20.26
C ASP A 45 9.52 8.57 20.18
N VAL A 46 9.27 7.68 19.23
CA VAL A 46 7.97 7.04 19.00
C VAL A 46 7.67 6.02 20.09
N LEU A 47 8.69 5.27 20.50
CA LEU A 47 8.61 4.31 21.59
C LEU A 47 8.45 5.01 22.94
N ALA A 48 9.13 6.13 23.21
CA ALA A 48 8.94 6.92 24.42
C ALA A 48 7.53 7.52 24.50
N ALA A 49 6.97 8.00 23.38
CA ALA A 49 5.59 8.47 23.32
C ALA A 49 4.57 7.35 23.66
N MET A 50 4.87 6.09 23.34
CA MET A 50 4.06 4.93 23.73
C MET A 50 4.33 4.43 25.17
N VAL A 51 5.59 4.46 25.61
CA VAL A 51 6.05 3.94 26.92
C VAL A 51 5.74 4.89 28.09
N SER A 52 5.37 6.14 27.83
CA SER A 52 4.92 7.14 28.83
C SER A 52 3.69 6.71 29.67
N SER A 53 3.14 5.50 29.47
CA SER A 53 1.90 5.03 30.09
C SER A 53 2.00 3.75 30.94
N THR A 54 3.15 3.07 31.07
CA THR A 54 3.31 1.89 31.96
C THR A 54 4.69 1.77 32.64
N PRO A 55 4.77 1.23 33.88
CA PRO A 55 6.03 1.09 34.62
C PRO A 55 6.82 -0.19 34.28
N THR A 56 8.15 -0.08 34.32
CA THR A 56 9.16 -1.10 33.93
C THR A 56 9.34 -2.28 34.88
N PRO A 57 9.67 -3.48 34.35
CA PRO A 57 10.64 -4.40 34.99
C PRO A 57 11.66 -4.98 33.95
N PRO A 58 12.59 -5.95 34.23
CA PRO A 58 14.04 -5.74 34.02
C PRO A 58 14.69 -6.56 32.87
N PRO A 59 15.96 -6.28 32.49
CA PRO A 59 16.76 -7.11 31.55
C PRO A 59 17.26 -8.41 32.24
N PRO A 60 17.64 -9.51 31.54
CA PRO A 60 18.50 -9.59 30.34
C PRO A 60 17.94 -10.56 29.25
N ARG A 61 18.61 -11.11 28.22
CA ARG A 61 20.03 -11.41 27.86
C ARG A 61 20.24 -11.33 26.33
N PRO A 62 21.47 -11.19 25.80
CA PRO A 62 21.72 -11.17 24.36
C PRO A 62 21.63 -12.57 23.71
N LEU A 63 20.99 -12.66 22.54
CA LEU A 63 21.06 -13.82 21.64
C LEU A 63 21.53 -13.36 20.25
N SER A 64 22.76 -13.73 19.91
CA SER A 64 23.40 -13.40 18.63
C SER A 64 22.81 -14.23 17.49
N PHE A 65 22.09 -13.60 16.55
CA PHE A 65 21.77 -14.25 15.27
C PHE A 65 22.86 -13.97 14.24
N HIS A 66 23.53 -15.04 13.80
CA HIS A 66 24.66 -14.97 12.88
C HIS A 66 24.22 -14.54 11.48
N HIS A 67 24.83 -13.49 10.96
CA HIS A 67 24.64 -13.05 9.57
C HIS A 67 25.55 -13.86 8.64
N ASN A 68 25.06 -14.99 8.14
CA ASN A 68 25.77 -15.82 7.15
C ASN A 68 25.71 -15.23 5.73
N PHE A 69 26.46 -14.14 5.55
CA PHE A 69 27.46 -13.95 4.50
C PHE A 69 27.29 -14.76 3.19
N ARG A 70 27.25 -14.06 2.04
CA ARG A 70 28.27 -14.34 1.00
C ARG A 70 28.53 -13.18 0.04
N LEU A 71 29.58 -12.43 0.37
CA LEU A 71 30.30 -11.59 -0.58
C LEU A 71 31.14 -12.51 -1.49
N HIS A 72 30.83 -12.57 -2.79
CA HIS A 72 31.59 -13.35 -3.78
C HIS A 72 32.17 -12.46 -4.88
N HIS A 73 33.48 -12.23 -4.74
CA HIS A 73 34.44 -12.40 -5.83
C HIS A 73 34.34 -11.46 -7.05
N LEU A 74 34.83 -10.23 -6.87
CA LEU A 74 35.35 -9.42 -7.97
C LEU A 74 36.69 -10.00 -8.48
N SER A 75 36.66 -10.82 -9.52
CA SER A 75 37.78 -10.92 -10.46
C SER A 75 37.33 -11.19 -11.90
N GLY A 76 37.17 -10.11 -12.67
CA GLY A 76 37.64 -10.07 -14.05
C GLY A 76 36.90 -10.87 -15.13
N LEU A 77 35.57 -11.03 -15.08
CA LEU A 77 34.82 -11.51 -16.25
C LEU A 77 33.65 -10.59 -16.63
N SER A 78 33.72 -10.10 -17.86
CA SER A 78 32.68 -9.31 -18.52
C SER A 78 31.42 -10.16 -18.79
N GLN A 79 30.29 -9.71 -18.23
CA GLN A 79 28.96 -10.14 -18.66
C GLN A 79 28.13 -8.88 -18.98
N PRO A 80 27.24 -8.92 -20.00
CA PRO A 80 26.32 -7.82 -20.24
C PRO A 80 25.38 -7.70 -19.03
N SER A 81 25.23 -6.48 -18.51
CA SER A 81 24.44 -6.17 -17.32
C SER A 81 22.95 -6.32 -17.58
N MET A 82 22.48 -7.57 -17.53
CA MET A 82 21.07 -7.91 -17.30
C MET A 82 20.76 -7.57 -15.84
N GLU A 83 20.66 -6.28 -15.55
CA GLU A 83 20.07 -5.79 -14.30
C GLU A 83 18.70 -6.47 -14.15
N PRO A 84 18.47 -7.28 -13.09
CA PRO A 84 17.21 -7.96 -12.92
C PRO A 84 16.11 -6.90 -12.78
N HIS A 85 15.02 -7.05 -13.53
CA HIS A 85 13.88 -6.13 -13.45
C HIS A 85 13.22 -6.26 -12.06
N VAL A 86 13.73 -5.50 -11.09
CA VAL A 86 13.10 -5.32 -9.78
C VAL A 86 11.89 -4.40 -10.00
N PRO A 87 10.67 -4.81 -9.64
CA PRO A 87 9.51 -3.92 -9.68
C PRO A 87 9.78 -2.64 -8.89
N PHE A 88 9.31 -1.49 -9.37
CA PHE A 88 9.67 -0.18 -8.80
C PHE A 88 9.40 -0.07 -7.29
N PHE A 89 8.38 -0.78 -6.77
CA PHE A 89 8.03 -0.84 -5.36
C PHE A 89 9.01 -1.68 -4.50
N GLN A 90 9.81 -2.59 -5.09
CA GLN A 90 10.80 -3.40 -4.38
C GLN A 90 12.21 -2.79 -4.37
N ALA A 91 12.47 -1.76 -5.18
CA ALA A 91 13.80 -1.16 -5.31
C ALA A 91 14.30 -0.47 -4.02
N GLU A 92 13.40 0.01 -3.15
CA GLU A 92 13.74 0.80 -1.95
C GLU A 92 13.14 0.20 -0.67
N PHE A 93 13.67 -0.97 -0.25
CA PHE A 93 13.19 -1.73 0.93
C PHE A 93 11.70 -2.15 0.89
N GLY A 94 11.08 -2.19 -0.29
CA GLY A 94 9.64 -2.45 -0.43
C GLY A 94 8.75 -1.20 -0.36
N GLY A 95 9.33 0.01 -0.29
CA GLY A 95 8.60 1.28 -0.30
C GLY A 95 9.07 2.24 -1.40
N MET A 96 8.65 3.51 -1.30
CA MET A 96 9.05 4.60 -2.18
C MET A 96 9.48 5.82 -1.37
N TRP A 97 10.71 6.32 -1.56
CA TRP A 97 11.11 7.60 -0.97
C TRP A 97 10.37 8.77 -1.62
N SER A 98 9.95 9.68 -0.75
CA SER A 98 9.63 11.09 -1.06
C SER A 98 10.78 11.80 -1.81
N ALA A 99 10.45 12.90 -2.50
CA ALA A 99 11.39 13.67 -3.30
C ALA A 99 12.54 14.29 -2.48
N ASP A 100 12.27 14.69 -1.23
CA ASP A 100 13.25 15.22 -0.28
C ASP A 100 13.95 14.12 0.55
N LYS A 101 13.52 12.86 0.41
CA LYS A 101 13.96 11.69 1.19
C LYS A 101 13.68 11.80 2.71
N SER A 102 12.72 12.65 3.13
CA SER A 102 12.30 12.74 4.54
C SER A 102 11.29 11.65 4.94
N LYS A 103 10.49 11.16 3.99
CA LYS A 103 9.46 10.14 4.18
C LYS A 103 9.67 8.93 3.28
N LEU A 104 9.46 7.73 3.80
CA LEU A 104 9.39 6.48 3.05
C LEU A 104 7.94 5.97 3.09
N TYR A 105 7.33 5.82 1.92
CA TYR A 105 5.93 5.43 1.77
C TYR A 105 5.80 3.95 1.43
N TYR A 106 4.93 3.25 2.14
CA TYR A 106 4.49 1.89 1.82
C TYR A 106 3.02 1.94 1.41
N VAL A 107 2.67 1.35 0.28
CA VAL A 107 1.30 1.37 -0.27
C VAL A 107 0.87 -0.01 -0.70
N GLY A 108 -0.40 -0.33 -0.49
CA GLY A 108 -1.02 -1.56 -0.98
C GLY A 108 -2.53 -1.48 -0.97
N ILE A 109 -3.18 -2.16 -1.92
CA ILE A 109 -4.64 -2.33 -1.90
C ILE A 109 -4.95 -3.54 -0.99
N VAL A 110 -5.89 -3.35 -0.07
CA VAL A 110 -6.34 -4.36 0.91
C VAL A 110 -7.83 -4.67 0.72
N ASP A 111 -8.31 -5.71 1.39
CA ASP A 111 -9.70 -6.17 1.39
C ASP A 111 -10.27 -6.62 0.02
N ILE A 112 -9.38 -7.05 -0.88
CA ILE A 112 -9.66 -7.49 -2.27
C ILE A 112 -10.53 -8.76 -2.42
N LEU A 113 -11.06 -9.32 -1.33
CA LEU A 113 -11.86 -10.54 -1.36
C LEU A 113 -13.39 -10.27 -1.45
N THR A 114 -13.80 -8.99 -1.41
CA THR A 114 -15.20 -8.59 -1.51
C THR A 114 -15.68 -8.56 -2.96
N CYS A 115 -15.93 -9.75 -3.53
CA CYS A 115 -16.51 -9.89 -4.86
C CYS A 115 -17.99 -9.43 -4.86
N TRP A 116 -18.28 -8.43 -5.69
CA TRP A 116 -19.59 -8.12 -6.27
C TRP A 116 -20.07 -9.27 -7.17
N ASN A 117 -20.41 -10.38 -6.55
CA ASN A 117 -21.10 -11.47 -7.21
C ASN A 117 -22.16 -12.06 -6.28
N THR A 118 -23.25 -11.31 -6.11
CA THR A 118 -24.44 -11.80 -5.40
C THR A 118 -25.69 -11.57 -6.24
N VAL A 119 -26.04 -12.61 -6.99
CA VAL A 119 -27.41 -12.93 -7.43
C VAL A 119 -28.43 -12.82 -6.27
N LYS A 120 -27.95 -12.82 -5.01
CA LYS A 120 -28.72 -12.61 -3.76
C LYS A 120 -28.77 -11.16 -3.22
N LYS A 121 -28.00 -10.17 -3.72
CA LYS A 121 -28.20 -8.75 -3.34
C LYS A 121 -29.47 -8.15 -3.98
N LEU A 122 -30.09 -8.88 -4.91
CA LEU A 122 -31.43 -8.64 -5.44
C LEU A 122 -32.47 -8.44 -4.32
N GLU A 123 -32.38 -9.16 -3.21
CA GLU A 123 -33.32 -9.04 -2.08
C GLU A 123 -33.14 -7.76 -1.26
N HIS A 124 -31.94 -7.17 -1.22
CA HIS A 124 -31.67 -6.00 -0.37
C HIS A 124 -31.94 -4.67 -1.08
N ALA A 125 -31.77 -4.62 -2.41
CA ALA A 125 -32.22 -3.48 -3.22
C ALA A 125 -33.76 -3.30 -3.15
N PHE A 126 -34.50 -4.40 -3.03
CA PHE A 126 -35.96 -4.39 -2.83
C PHE A 126 -36.37 -3.70 -1.51
N LYS A 127 -35.53 -3.79 -0.46
CA LYS A 127 -35.74 -3.03 0.80
C LYS A 127 -35.37 -1.55 0.67
N THR A 128 -34.36 -1.19 -0.13
CA THR A 128 -33.98 0.22 -0.36
C THR A 128 -35.10 1.02 -1.03
N VAL A 129 -35.88 0.39 -1.93
CA VAL A 129 -37.10 0.96 -2.54
C VAL A 129 -38.16 1.35 -1.48
N GLN A 130 -38.13 0.73 -0.29
CA GLN A 130 -39.08 0.96 0.80
C GLN A 130 -38.66 2.08 1.77
N THR A 131 -37.45 2.67 1.64
CA THR A 131 -36.92 3.62 2.65
C THR A 131 -36.19 4.84 2.09
N GLY A 132 -35.82 4.85 0.80
CA GLY A 132 -35.78 6.10 0.04
C GLY A 132 -34.53 7.00 0.07
N ASP A 133 -33.33 6.51 0.43
CA ASP A 133 -32.09 7.27 0.17
C ASP A 133 -30.92 6.39 -0.34
N PRO A 134 -30.57 6.46 -1.65
CA PRO A 134 -29.62 5.53 -2.27
C PRO A 134 -28.16 6.02 -2.32
N LYS A 135 -27.84 7.24 -1.88
CA LYS A 135 -26.50 7.85 -2.12
C LYS A 135 -25.39 7.47 -1.13
N SER A 136 -25.72 6.76 -0.04
CA SER A 136 -24.78 6.43 1.06
C SER A 136 -24.31 4.97 1.08
N ILE A 137 -24.74 4.15 0.12
CA ILE A 137 -24.63 2.69 0.19
C ILE A 137 -23.27 2.23 -0.38
N SER A 138 -22.49 1.43 0.38
CA SER A 138 -21.17 0.90 -0.06
C SER A 138 -21.25 0.02 -1.33
N CYS A 139 -22.40 -0.66 -1.48
CA CYS A 139 -22.74 -1.58 -2.57
C CYS A 139 -23.05 -0.87 -3.89
N VAL A 140 -22.12 -0.06 -4.41
CA VAL A 140 -22.19 0.57 -5.74
C VAL A 140 -21.66 -0.35 -6.84
N ASN A 141 -22.02 -0.04 -8.09
CA ASN A 141 -21.49 -0.71 -9.28
C ASN A 141 -19.93 -0.66 -9.29
N PRO A 142 -19.22 -1.75 -9.64
CA PRO A 142 -17.75 -1.80 -9.63
C PRO A 142 -17.05 -0.76 -10.52
N ASP A 143 -17.63 -0.39 -11.67
CA ASP A 143 -17.10 0.66 -12.54
C ASP A 143 -17.11 2.02 -11.83
N TYR A 144 -18.24 2.37 -11.19
CA TYR A 144 -18.36 3.60 -10.40
C TYR A 144 -17.44 3.59 -9.17
N TYR A 145 -17.26 2.43 -8.53
CA TYR A 145 -16.31 2.30 -7.42
C TYR A 145 -14.87 2.56 -7.88
N ALA A 146 -14.47 1.94 -8.99
CA ALA A 146 -13.15 2.07 -9.60
C ALA A 146 -12.84 3.51 -10.04
N GLU A 147 -13.77 4.19 -10.70
CA GLU A 147 -13.63 5.60 -11.07
C GLU A 147 -13.47 6.51 -9.84
N ARG A 148 -14.34 6.33 -8.82
CA ARG A 148 -14.29 7.10 -7.57
C ARG A 148 -12.95 6.89 -6.84
N PHE A 149 -12.48 5.65 -6.76
CA PHE A 149 -11.19 5.32 -6.18
C PHE A 149 -10.04 6.00 -6.94
N MET A 150 -9.97 5.86 -8.26
CA MET A 150 -8.91 6.50 -9.05
C MET A 150 -8.98 8.03 -9.03
N ALA A 151 -10.16 8.63 -8.96
CA ALA A 151 -10.32 10.08 -8.79
C ALA A 151 -9.78 10.56 -7.42
N PHE A 152 -10.07 9.82 -6.35
CA PHE A 152 -9.48 10.06 -5.03
C PHE A 152 -7.94 9.96 -5.08
N MET A 153 -7.41 8.90 -5.71
CA MET A 153 -5.97 8.65 -5.82
C MET A 153 -5.24 9.75 -6.58
N ARG A 154 -5.76 10.20 -7.73
CA ARG A 154 -5.15 11.32 -8.48
C ARG A 154 -5.06 12.58 -7.62
N ARG A 155 -6.14 12.94 -6.91
CA ARG A 155 -6.22 14.14 -6.06
C ARG A 155 -5.29 14.12 -4.83
N HIS A 156 -4.97 12.95 -4.28
CA HIS A 156 -4.17 12.83 -3.04
C HIS A 156 -2.71 12.38 -3.27
N ILE A 157 -2.40 11.83 -4.44
CA ILE A 157 -1.04 11.47 -4.85
C ILE A 157 -0.37 12.65 -5.59
N GLU A 158 -1.14 13.59 -6.15
CA GLU A 158 -0.65 14.92 -6.54
C GLU A 158 0.25 15.59 -5.49
#